data_AF-A0A1C3WAM4-F1
#
_entry.id   AF-A0A1C3WAM4-F1
#
_cell.length_a   1.000
_cell.length_b   1.000
_cell.length_c   1.000
_cell.angle_alpha   90.00
_cell.angle_beta   90.00
_cell.angle_gamma   90.00
#
_symmetry.space_group_name_H-M   'P 1'
#
loop_
_entity.id
_entity.type
_entity.pdbx_description
1 polymer ?
#
loop_
_entity_poly.entity_id
_entity_poly.type
_entity_poly.pdbx_seq_one_letter_code
_entity_poly.pdbx_strand_id
1 'polypeptide(L)'
;MTRSARDPLYRRHRFPLSLRMVEDMLAARGVIVSHQTVGLWAEKFGRCFANDIRERSAGRLGDKWYLDEVVITIRGKKHWLRRAVDQDGFVLDVLIQSRRNAKAAKRLIRKLLKGQGSTPRVMITDKLRSYDAAKREIMPGVEHRSHKGQNNRAENSHQPIRRRERIMKRFKSQRHLQRFVSIHDPDFANLFHIPRQDTPSAHCREVRAAAMQMWSEIAHL
;
A
#
# COMPACT_ATOMS: atom_id res chain seq x y z
N MET A 1 13.09 -0.05 23.96
CA MET A 1 12.46 1.15 23.34
C MET A 1 11.44 1.71 24.32
N THR A 2 11.56 2.95 24.73
CA THR A 2 10.56 3.61 25.60
C THR A 2 9.25 3.84 24.83
N ARG A 3 8.11 3.86 25.55
CA ARG A 3 6.76 4.17 25.02
C ARG A 3 6.73 5.41 24.11
N SER A 4 7.63 6.36 24.36
CA SER A 4 7.84 7.63 23.62
C SER A 4 8.15 7.48 22.12
N ALA A 5 8.81 6.40 21.67
CA ALA A 5 9.23 6.23 20.26
C ALA A 5 8.19 5.54 19.35
N ARG A 6 7.07 5.05 19.88
CA ARG A 6 6.13 4.16 19.16
C ARG A 6 4.89 4.86 18.57
N ASP A 7 4.33 5.87 19.26
CA ASP A 7 3.31 6.78 18.72
C ASP A 7 3.76 7.58 17.45
N PRO A 8 5.02 8.03 17.32
CA PRO A 8 5.50 8.73 16.13
C PRO A 8 5.51 7.83 14.88
N LEU A 9 5.85 6.55 15.05
CA LEU A 9 5.87 5.58 13.95
C LEU A 9 4.44 5.24 13.51
N TYR A 10 3.53 5.07 14.46
CA TYR A 10 2.09 4.98 14.17
C TYR A 10 1.64 6.14 13.30
N ARG A 11 1.90 7.38 13.75
CA ARG A 11 1.48 8.59 13.02
C ARG A 11 2.12 8.69 11.64
N ARG A 12 3.41 8.38 11.53
CA ARG A 12 4.16 8.40 10.27
C ARG A 12 3.62 7.41 9.24
N HIS A 13 3.23 6.22 9.68
CA HIS A 13 2.69 5.20 8.81
C HIS A 13 1.20 5.37 8.55
N ARG A 14 0.41 5.90 9.49
CA ARG A 14 -1.04 6.11 9.31
C ARG A 14 -1.38 7.37 8.51
N PHE A 15 -0.71 8.49 8.80
CA PHE A 15 -1.04 9.80 8.25
C PHE A 15 -0.02 10.25 7.21
N PRO A 16 -0.41 11.12 6.25
CA PRO A 16 0.50 11.60 5.23
C PRO A 16 1.41 12.71 5.79
N LEU A 17 2.24 12.38 6.78
CA LEU A 17 3.16 13.30 7.43
C LEU A 17 4.54 13.25 6.79
N SER A 18 5.20 14.41 6.68
CA SER A 18 6.64 14.46 6.38
C SER A 18 7.46 14.08 7.61
N LEU A 19 8.73 13.70 7.42
CA LEU A 19 9.62 13.36 8.55
C LEU A 19 9.85 14.57 9.47
N ARG A 20 9.88 15.79 8.93
CA ARG A 20 10.01 17.03 9.70
C ARG A 20 8.79 17.31 10.57
N MET A 21 7.58 17.09 10.03
CA MET A 21 6.36 17.21 10.83
C MET A 21 6.35 16.24 12.01
N VAL A 22 6.90 15.02 11.84
CA VAL A 22 7.00 14.06 12.95
C VAL A 22 8.06 14.49 13.96
N GLU A 23 9.18 15.07 13.51
CA GLU A 23 10.18 15.72 14.37
C GLU A 23 9.55 16.86 15.19
N ASP A 24 8.78 17.77 14.58
CA ASP A 24 8.10 18.86 15.29
C ASP A 24 7.10 18.33 16.34
N MET A 25 6.33 17.28 15.98
CA MET A 25 5.39 16.63 16.91
C MET A 25 6.07 15.92 18.09
N LEU A 26 7.31 15.46 17.89
CA LEU A 26 8.13 14.86 18.94
C LEU A 26 8.74 15.94 19.84
N ALA A 27 9.25 17.02 19.25
CA ALA A 27 9.77 18.17 19.99
C ALA A 27 8.70 18.78 20.90
N ALA A 28 7.45 18.91 20.43
CA ALA A 28 6.31 19.37 21.24
C ALA A 28 6.01 18.50 22.46
N ARG A 29 6.55 17.27 22.52
CA ARG A 29 6.43 16.33 23.65
C ARG A 29 7.71 16.20 24.47
N GLY A 30 8.68 17.10 24.26
CA GLY A 30 9.98 17.08 24.93
C GLY A 30 10.96 16.04 24.38
N VAL A 31 10.68 15.44 23.22
CA VAL A 31 11.55 14.44 22.59
C VAL A 31 12.35 15.08 21.46
N ILE A 32 13.61 15.41 21.73
CA ILE A 32 14.48 16.07 20.77
C ILE A 32 15.19 15.01 19.91
N VAL A 33 14.73 14.84 18.67
CA VAL A 33 15.35 13.95 17.67
C VAL A 33 15.26 14.58 16.30
N SER A 34 16.25 14.31 15.45
CA SER A 34 16.23 14.79 14.07
C SER A 34 15.23 14.03 13.20
N HIS A 35 14.71 14.64 12.13
CA HIS A 35 13.93 13.92 11.11
C HIS A 35 14.70 12.74 10.47
N GLN A 36 16.04 12.77 10.46
CA GLN A 36 16.85 11.65 9.97
C GLN A 36 16.72 10.45 10.91
N THR A 37 16.78 10.69 12.23
CA THR A 37 16.55 9.67 13.26
C THR A 37 15.17 9.05 13.11
N VAL A 38 14.13 9.86 12.90
CA VAL A 38 12.76 9.38 12.62
C VAL A 38 12.72 8.50 11.36
N GLY A 39 13.44 8.90 10.30
CA GLY A 39 13.57 8.11 9.07
C GLY A 39 14.24 6.75 9.30
N LEU A 40 15.33 6.71 10.07
CA LEU A 40 16.02 5.48 10.43
C LEU A 40 15.14 4.56 11.28
N TRP A 41 14.37 5.11 12.23
CA TRP A 41 13.41 4.32 12.99
C TRP A 41 12.32 3.73 12.08
N ALA A 42 11.76 4.52 11.17
CA ALA A 42 10.76 4.04 10.22
C ALA A 42 11.33 2.92 9.31
N GLU A 43 12.59 3.00 8.88
CA GLU A 43 13.23 1.94 8.09
C GLU A 43 13.58 0.69 8.91
N LYS A 44 14.01 0.89 10.16
CA LYS A 44 14.40 -0.19 11.08
C LYS A 44 13.18 -1.00 11.53
N PHE A 45 12.15 -0.32 12.04
CA PHE A 45 11.00 -0.97 12.66
C PHE A 45 9.84 -1.20 11.70
N GLY A 46 9.71 -0.39 10.64
CA GLY A 46 8.58 -0.48 9.71
C GLY A 46 8.46 -1.85 9.04
N ARG A 47 9.58 -2.53 8.77
CA ARG A 47 9.56 -3.90 8.21
C ARG A 47 9.10 -4.95 9.22
N CYS A 48 9.52 -4.85 10.48
CA CYS A 48 9.07 -5.75 11.54
C CYS A 48 7.55 -5.62 11.70
N PHE A 49 7.06 -4.39 11.89
CA PHE A 49 5.63 -4.13 12.01
C PHE A 49 4.84 -4.62 10.80
N ALA A 50 5.33 -4.37 9.58
CA ALA A 50 4.70 -4.86 8.36
C ALA A 50 4.58 -6.40 8.34
N ASN A 51 5.63 -7.12 8.75
CA ASN A 51 5.60 -8.58 8.80
C ASN A 51 4.62 -9.08 9.86
N ASP A 52 4.63 -8.50 11.07
CA ASP A 52 3.71 -8.88 12.15
C ASP A 52 2.24 -8.62 11.75
N ILE A 53 1.96 -7.48 11.09
CA ILE A 53 0.64 -7.17 10.53
C ILE A 53 0.26 -8.23 9.51
N ARG A 54 1.18 -8.58 8.60
CA ARG A 54 0.92 -9.54 7.52
C ARG A 54 0.64 -10.94 8.06
N GLU A 55 1.37 -11.39 9.06
CA GLU A 55 1.16 -12.68 9.72
C GLU A 55 -0.19 -12.73 10.43
N ARG A 56 -0.57 -11.66 11.14
CA ARG A 56 -1.83 -11.57 11.88
C ARG A 56 -3.05 -11.29 10.99
N SER A 57 -2.83 -10.67 9.84
CA SER A 57 -3.87 -10.39 8.83
C SER A 57 -3.86 -11.42 7.70
N ALA A 58 -3.16 -12.55 7.89
CA ALA A 58 -3.03 -13.60 6.88
C ALA A 58 -4.38 -14.25 6.62
N GLY A 59 -5.07 -13.76 5.61
CA GLY A 59 -6.31 -14.28 5.07
C GLY A 59 -6.34 -14.04 3.56
N ARG A 60 -7.16 -14.81 2.85
CA ARG A 60 -7.39 -14.55 1.42
C ARG A 60 -8.14 -13.23 1.30
N LEU A 61 -7.50 -12.27 0.63
CA LEU A 61 -8.18 -11.05 0.18
C LEU A 61 -9.10 -11.42 -0.99
N GLY A 62 -9.88 -10.45 -1.45
CA GLY A 62 -10.93 -10.71 -2.42
C GLY A 62 -10.50 -11.39 -3.73
N ASP A 63 -11.42 -12.16 -4.30
CA ASP A 63 -11.22 -12.93 -5.54
C ASP A 63 -11.39 -12.07 -6.82
N LYS A 64 -11.75 -10.79 -6.67
CA LYS A 64 -11.95 -9.85 -7.77
C LYS A 64 -10.85 -8.79 -7.73
N TRP A 65 -9.94 -8.85 -8.70
CA TRP A 65 -8.75 -8.00 -8.71
C TRP A 65 -8.91 -6.81 -9.64
N TYR A 66 -8.56 -5.61 -9.17
CA TYR A 66 -8.47 -4.38 -9.95
C TYR A 66 -7.01 -3.95 -10.03
N LEU A 67 -6.48 -3.80 -11.23
CA LEU A 67 -5.09 -3.48 -11.48
C LEU A 67 -5.00 -2.19 -12.29
N ASP A 68 -4.22 -1.23 -11.79
CA ASP A 68 -3.97 0.02 -12.48
C ASP A 68 -2.51 0.45 -12.35
N GLU A 69 -2.08 1.34 -13.24
CA GLU A 69 -0.77 1.96 -13.14
C GLU A 69 -0.81 3.48 -13.14
N VAL A 70 0.11 4.03 -12.36
CA VAL A 70 0.35 5.47 -12.29
C VAL A 70 1.81 5.79 -12.61
N VAL A 71 2.01 6.87 -13.35
CA VAL A 71 3.34 7.42 -13.60
C VAL A 71 3.83 8.21 -12.38
N ILE A 72 5.04 7.91 -11.93
CA ILE A 72 5.78 8.64 -10.90
C ILE A 72 7.10 9.10 -11.49
N THR A 73 7.48 10.35 -11.25
CA THR A 73 8.74 10.90 -11.76
C THR A 73 9.78 10.98 -10.66
N ILE A 74 10.91 10.29 -10.85
CA ILE A 74 12.02 10.26 -9.90
C ILE A 74 13.26 10.78 -10.62
N ARG A 75 13.83 11.90 -10.14
CA ARG A 75 15.02 12.55 -10.75
C ARG A 75 14.89 12.72 -12.28
N GLY A 76 13.73 13.18 -12.74
CA GLY A 76 13.44 13.38 -14.17
C GLY A 76 13.11 12.11 -14.97
N LYS A 77 13.23 10.92 -14.39
CA LYS A 77 12.91 9.65 -15.07
C LYS A 77 11.52 9.17 -14.70
N LYS A 78 10.76 8.69 -15.70
CA LYS A 78 9.43 8.10 -15.52
C LYS A 78 9.56 6.68 -14.98
N HIS A 79 8.79 6.39 -13.94
CA HIS A 79 8.57 5.07 -13.39
C HIS A 79 7.07 4.78 -13.35
N TRP A 80 6.71 3.51 -13.41
CA TRP A 80 5.32 3.03 -13.33
C TRP A 80 5.13 2.32 -12.01
N LEU A 81 4.32 2.91 -11.13
CA LEU A 81 3.80 2.22 -9.95
C LEU A 81 2.54 1.50 -10.39
N ARG A 82 2.59 0.18 -10.38
CA ARG A 82 1.42 -0.68 -10.58
C ARG A 82 0.89 -1.07 -9.21
N ARG A 83 -0.43 -0.96 -9.03
CA ARG A 83 -1.12 -1.34 -7.81
C ARG A 83 -2.24 -2.31 -8.16
N ALA A 84 -2.43 -3.29 -7.29
CA ALA A 84 -3.56 -4.20 -7.33
C ALA A 84 -4.36 -4.07 -6.04
N VAL A 85 -5.68 -4.00 -6.16
CA VAL A 85 -6.63 -3.98 -5.05
C VAL A 85 -7.75 -4.98 -5.28
N ASP A 86 -8.44 -5.40 -4.23
CA ASP A 86 -9.62 -6.26 -4.35
C ASP A 86 -10.94 -5.46 -4.45
N GLN A 87 -12.09 -6.15 -4.43
CA GLN A 87 -13.41 -5.52 -4.47
C GLN A 87 -13.72 -4.62 -3.28
N ASP A 88 -13.15 -4.91 -2.12
CA ASP A 88 -13.38 -4.17 -0.88
C ASP A 88 -12.41 -2.98 -0.78
N GLY A 89 -11.38 -2.96 -1.64
CA GLY A 89 -10.39 -1.90 -1.74
C GLY A 89 -9.12 -2.16 -0.94
N PHE A 90 -8.95 -3.37 -0.39
CA PHE A 90 -7.70 -3.79 0.21
C PHE A 90 -6.62 -3.89 -0.87
N VAL A 91 -5.43 -3.41 -0.55
CA VAL A 91 -4.27 -3.49 -1.43
C VAL A 91 -3.70 -4.89 -1.39
N LEU A 92 -3.74 -5.57 -2.53
CA LEU A 92 -3.15 -6.90 -2.72
C LEU A 92 -1.63 -6.78 -2.87
N ASP A 93 -1.16 -5.87 -3.73
CA ASP A 93 0.26 -5.64 -3.94
C ASP A 93 0.55 -4.33 -4.69
N VAL A 94 1.79 -3.83 -4.54
CA VAL A 94 2.33 -2.66 -5.22
C VAL A 94 3.75 -2.91 -5.72
N LEU A 95 4.00 -2.59 -7.00
CA LEU A 95 5.28 -2.78 -7.65
C LEU A 95 5.67 -1.59 -8.51
N ILE A 96 6.89 -1.08 -8.33
CA ILE A 96 7.45 -0.01 -9.17
C ILE A 96 8.41 -0.57 -10.20
N GLN A 97 8.20 -0.16 -11.44
CA GLN A 97 8.95 -0.64 -12.59
C GLN A 97 9.41 0.54 -13.45
N SER A 98 10.57 0.39 -14.09
CA SER A 98 11.09 1.38 -15.04
C SER A 98 10.55 1.19 -16.46
N ARG A 99 9.66 0.21 -16.70
CA ARG A 99 9.10 -0.10 -18.02
C ARG A 99 7.61 -0.37 -17.93
N ARG A 100 6.85 0.12 -18.92
CA ARG A 100 5.41 -0.14 -19.11
C ARG A 100 5.17 -1.19 -20.19
N ASN A 101 5.56 -2.44 -19.94
CA ASN A 101 5.43 -3.53 -20.92
C ASN A 101 4.83 -4.80 -20.30
N ALA A 102 4.55 -5.80 -21.14
CA ALA A 102 3.96 -7.07 -20.73
C ALA A 102 4.85 -7.83 -19.74
N LYS A 103 6.19 -7.81 -19.90
CA LYS A 103 7.13 -8.42 -18.94
C LYS A 103 6.97 -7.83 -17.53
N ALA A 104 6.76 -6.51 -17.47
CA ALA A 104 6.49 -5.79 -16.24
C ALA A 104 5.14 -6.21 -15.62
N ALA A 105 4.07 -6.25 -16.40
CA ALA A 105 2.75 -6.71 -15.95
C ALA A 105 2.80 -8.17 -15.45
N LYS A 106 3.45 -9.07 -16.19
CA LYS A 106 3.67 -10.48 -15.80
C LYS A 106 4.32 -10.61 -14.43
N ARG A 107 5.32 -9.76 -14.12
CA ARG A 107 5.98 -9.78 -12.81
C ARG A 107 5.03 -9.41 -11.68
N LEU A 108 4.13 -8.44 -11.87
CA LEU A 108 3.12 -8.12 -10.87
C LEU A 108 2.14 -9.28 -10.69
N ILE A 109 1.60 -9.84 -11.78
CA ILE A 109 0.62 -10.93 -11.72
C ILE A 109 1.21 -12.16 -11.02
N ARG A 110 2.45 -12.56 -11.35
CA ARG A 110 3.11 -13.67 -10.64
C ARG A 110 3.30 -13.41 -9.15
N LYS A 111 3.62 -12.16 -8.78
CA LYS A 111 3.77 -11.77 -7.39
C LYS A 111 2.44 -11.85 -6.64
N LEU A 112 1.35 -11.40 -7.27
CA LEU A 112 -0.01 -11.51 -6.74
C LEU A 112 -0.45 -12.95 -6.55
N LEU A 113 -0.26 -13.81 -7.55
CA LEU A 113 -0.60 -15.23 -7.45
C LEU A 113 0.17 -15.93 -6.33
N LYS A 114 1.47 -15.62 -6.19
CA LYS A 114 2.28 -16.15 -5.09
C LYS A 114 1.79 -15.65 -3.73
N GLY A 115 1.39 -14.39 -3.62
CA GLY A 115 0.92 -13.79 -2.37
C GLY A 115 -0.47 -14.26 -1.95
N GLN A 116 -1.40 -14.41 -2.90
CA GLN A 116 -2.79 -14.80 -2.64
C GLN A 116 -3.00 -16.32 -2.63
N GLY A 117 -2.09 -17.09 -3.24
CA GLY A 117 -2.16 -18.55 -3.29
C GLY A 117 -3.30 -19.10 -4.16
N SER A 118 -3.98 -18.25 -4.95
CA SER A 118 -5.02 -18.65 -5.91
C SER A 118 -5.18 -17.64 -7.03
N THR A 119 -5.78 -18.06 -8.14
CA THR A 119 -6.20 -17.15 -9.21
C THR A 119 -7.45 -16.38 -8.81
N PRO A 120 -7.60 -15.12 -9.25
CA PRO A 120 -8.86 -14.40 -9.08
C PRO A 120 -9.94 -15.00 -9.97
N ARG A 121 -11.20 -14.79 -9.60
CA ARG A 121 -12.36 -15.07 -10.45
C ARG A 121 -12.41 -14.12 -11.65
N VAL A 122 -12.11 -12.84 -11.43
CA VAL A 122 -12.09 -11.82 -12.48
C VAL A 122 -10.96 -10.81 -12.25
N MET A 123 -10.31 -10.41 -13.33
CA MET A 123 -9.33 -9.33 -13.36
C MET A 123 -9.91 -8.13 -14.11
N ILE A 124 -9.79 -6.94 -13.53
CA ILE A 124 -10.23 -5.68 -14.10
C ILE A 124 -9.02 -4.77 -14.25
N THR A 125 -8.83 -4.22 -15.44
CA THR A 125 -7.75 -3.25 -15.72
C THR A 125 -8.28 -2.11 -16.57
N ASP A 126 -7.49 -1.06 -16.74
CA ASP A 126 -7.67 -0.14 -17.88
C ASP A 126 -7.30 -0.85 -19.20
N LYS A 127 -7.46 -0.16 -20.34
CA LYS A 127 -7.25 -0.66 -21.72
C LYS A 127 -5.79 -0.89 -22.10
N LEU A 128 -4.87 -0.96 -21.14
CA LEU A 128 -3.46 -1.19 -21.43
C LEU A 128 -3.23 -2.65 -21.86
N ARG A 129 -2.97 -2.86 -23.17
CA ARG A 129 -2.67 -4.16 -23.81
C ARG A 129 -1.62 -5.03 -23.10
N SER A 130 -0.76 -4.42 -22.27
CA SER A 130 0.25 -5.15 -21.50
C SER A 130 -0.35 -6.12 -20.48
N TYR A 131 -1.53 -5.81 -19.93
CA TYR A 131 -2.23 -6.71 -19.01
C TYR A 131 -2.87 -7.87 -19.76
N ASP A 132 -3.55 -7.62 -20.89
CA ASP A 132 -4.14 -8.68 -21.73
C ASP A 132 -3.07 -9.70 -22.16
N ALA A 133 -1.90 -9.20 -22.59
CA ALA A 133 -0.78 -10.04 -22.97
C ALA A 133 -0.22 -10.86 -21.79
N ALA A 134 -0.15 -10.27 -20.59
CA ALA A 134 0.32 -10.96 -19.41
C ALA A 134 -0.69 -12.01 -18.90
N LYS A 135 -1.99 -11.68 -18.92
CA LYS A 135 -3.10 -12.54 -18.54
C LYS A 135 -3.15 -13.79 -19.41
N ARG A 136 -3.09 -13.63 -20.74
CA ARG A 136 -3.19 -14.76 -21.68
C ARG A 136 -2.15 -15.84 -21.43
N GLU A 137 -0.95 -15.47 -21.00
CA GLU A 137 0.10 -16.44 -20.67
C GLU A 137 0.01 -17.00 -19.25
N ILE A 138 -0.29 -16.15 -18.25
CA ILE A 138 -0.17 -16.57 -16.84
C ILE A 138 -1.46 -17.19 -16.31
N MET A 139 -2.61 -16.71 -16.79
CA MET A 139 -3.93 -17.03 -16.25
C MET A 139 -4.99 -16.99 -17.36
N PRO A 140 -4.87 -17.88 -18.37
CA PRO A 140 -5.72 -17.87 -19.56
C PRO A 140 -7.21 -18.06 -19.24
N GLY A 141 -7.55 -18.84 -18.21
CA GLY A 141 -8.94 -19.13 -17.81
C GLY A 141 -9.64 -18.05 -16.99
N VAL A 142 -8.94 -17.01 -16.54
CA VAL A 142 -9.55 -15.94 -15.72
C VAL A 142 -10.37 -14.99 -16.59
N GLU A 143 -11.52 -14.53 -16.12
CA GLU A 143 -12.26 -13.49 -16.84
C GLU A 143 -11.50 -12.15 -16.80
N HIS A 144 -11.39 -11.44 -17.93
CA HIS A 144 -10.74 -10.13 -17.98
C HIS A 144 -11.68 -9.07 -18.54
N ARG A 145 -11.92 -8.01 -17.76
CA ARG A 145 -12.73 -6.85 -18.18
C ARG A 145 -11.87 -5.58 -18.24
N SER A 146 -12.02 -4.81 -19.33
CA SER A 146 -11.27 -3.56 -19.56
C SER A 146 -12.17 -2.36 -19.94
N HIS A 147 -13.44 -2.39 -19.51
CA HIS A 147 -14.40 -1.33 -19.81
C HIS A 147 -14.16 -0.07 -18.97
N LYS A 148 -14.39 1.09 -19.60
CA LYS A 148 -14.27 2.41 -18.96
C LYS A 148 -15.18 2.48 -17.72
N GLY A 149 -14.66 2.99 -16.61
CA GLY A 149 -15.38 3.14 -15.34
C GLY A 149 -15.34 1.92 -14.41
N GLN A 150 -15.03 0.71 -14.91
CA GLN A 150 -14.89 -0.47 -14.04
C GLN A 150 -13.58 -0.43 -13.23
N ASN A 151 -12.59 0.33 -13.68
CA ASN A 151 -11.28 0.45 -13.01
C ASN A 151 -11.21 1.57 -11.95
N ASN A 152 -12.30 2.31 -11.71
CA ASN A 152 -12.35 3.42 -10.76
C ASN A 152 -11.83 3.02 -9.36
N ARG A 153 -12.00 1.76 -8.96
CA ARG A 153 -11.50 1.23 -7.69
C ARG A 153 -9.97 1.30 -7.61
N ALA A 154 -9.27 0.82 -8.63
CA ALA A 154 -7.81 0.89 -8.67
C ALA A 154 -7.33 2.33 -8.90
N GLU A 155 -8.00 3.11 -9.74
CA GLU A 155 -7.65 4.53 -9.95
C GLU A 155 -7.73 5.33 -8.64
N ASN A 156 -8.82 5.19 -7.90
CA ASN A 156 -9.02 5.86 -6.60
C ASN A 156 -8.02 5.38 -5.55
N SER A 157 -7.57 4.13 -5.63
CA SER A 157 -6.56 3.59 -4.72
C SER A 157 -5.21 4.31 -4.83
N HIS A 158 -4.94 5.03 -5.94
CA HIS A 158 -3.73 5.84 -6.08
C HIS A 158 -3.77 7.17 -5.33
N GLN A 159 -4.94 7.66 -4.89
CA GLN A 159 -5.07 8.98 -4.27
C GLN A 159 -4.26 9.15 -2.96
N PRO A 160 -4.27 8.17 -2.02
CA PRO A 160 -3.49 8.28 -0.79
C PRO A 160 -1.98 8.38 -1.04
N ILE A 161 -1.45 7.56 -1.96
CA ILE A 161 -0.02 7.58 -2.29
C ILE A 161 0.37 8.87 -3.01
N ARG A 162 -0.49 9.41 -3.89
CA ARG A 162 -0.27 10.71 -4.53
C ARG A 162 -0.23 11.85 -3.52
N ARG A 163 -1.14 11.86 -2.53
CA ARG A 163 -1.13 12.86 -1.46
C ARG A 163 0.18 12.82 -0.67
N ARG A 164 0.66 11.60 -0.36
CA ARG A 164 1.93 11.40 0.35
C ARG A 164 3.13 11.84 -0.48
N GLU A 165 3.19 11.49 -1.75
CA GLU A 165 4.27 11.90 -2.65
C GLU A 165 4.43 13.43 -2.69
N ARG A 166 3.31 14.16 -2.76
CA ARG A 166 3.30 15.63 -2.75
C ARG A 166 3.88 16.19 -1.44
N ILE A 167 3.41 15.71 -0.29
CA ILE A 167 3.88 16.18 1.03
C ILE A 167 5.36 15.84 1.25
N MET A 168 5.81 14.68 0.77
CA MET A 168 7.20 14.24 0.87
C MET A 168 8.14 14.91 -0.16
N LYS A 169 7.65 15.86 -0.97
CA LYS A 169 8.42 16.54 -2.04
C LYS A 169 9.09 15.53 -3.00
N ARG A 170 8.32 14.52 -3.41
CA ARG A 170 8.71 13.40 -4.30
C ARG A 170 9.82 12.49 -3.75
N PHE A 171 9.77 11.23 -4.16
CA PHE A 171 10.79 10.25 -3.82
C PHE A 171 12.11 10.51 -4.56
N LYS A 172 13.23 10.19 -3.91
CA LYS A 172 14.57 10.45 -4.45
C LYS A 172 15.18 9.26 -5.19
N SER A 173 14.64 8.04 -5.01
CA SER A 173 15.09 6.83 -5.72
C SER A 173 13.96 5.80 -5.83
N GLN A 174 14.02 4.95 -6.86
CA GLN A 174 13.08 3.84 -7.05
C GLN A 174 13.12 2.85 -5.88
N ARG A 175 14.32 2.55 -5.36
CA ARG A 175 14.49 1.63 -4.21
C ARG A 175 13.81 2.16 -2.96
N HIS A 176 13.95 3.46 -2.68
CA HIS A 176 13.29 4.08 -1.54
C HIS A 176 11.76 4.04 -1.71
N LEU A 177 11.25 4.43 -2.88
CA LEU A 177 9.81 4.34 -3.15
C LEU A 177 9.29 2.90 -3.01
N GLN A 178 10.00 1.90 -3.51
CA GLN A 178 9.60 0.49 -3.41
C GLN A 178 9.56 0.01 -1.96
N ARG A 179 10.60 0.31 -1.16
CA ARG A 179 10.59 0.01 0.27
C ARG A 179 9.40 0.65 0.99
N PHE A 180 9.14 1.92 0.66
CA PHE A 180 8.05 2.66 1.26
C PHE A 180 6.69 2.03 0.97
N VAL A 181 6.35 1.82 -0.31
CA VAL A 181 5.03 1.29 -0.69
C VAL A 181 4.85 -0.18 -0.29
N SER A 182 5.92 -0.98 -0.24
CA SER A 182 5.83 -2.39 0.17
C SER A 182 5.52 -2.58 1.65
N ILE A 183 5.86 -1.60 2.50
CA ILE A 183 5.48 -1.59 3.91
C ILE A 183 4.14 -0.89 4.05
N HIS A 184 4.01 0.28 3.44
CA HIS A 184 2.93 1.19 3.74
C HIS A 184 1.58 0.74 3.16
N ASP A 185 1.57 0.21 1.95
CA ASP A 185 0.31 -0.03 1.23
C ASP A 185 -0.38 -1.34 1.67
N PRO A 186 0.22 -2.54 1.52
CA PRO A 186 -0.48 -3.79 1.82
C PRO A 186 -0.59 -4.12 3.31
N ASP A 187 0.30 -3.60 4.16
CA ASP A 187 0.27 -3.93 5.59
C ASP A 187 -0.42 -2.80 6.37
N PHE A 188 0.15 -1.59 6.34
CA PHE A 188 -0.40 -0.48 7.13
C PHE A 188 -1.69 0.12 6.56
N ALA A 189 -1.83 0.27 5.24
CA ALA A 189 -3.05 0.86 4.70
C ALA A 189 -4.24 -0.09 4.86
N ASN A 190 -4.02 -1.40 4.68
CA ASN A 190 -5.04 -2.43 4.88
C ASN A 190 -5.49 -2.55 6.34
N LEU A 191 -4.56 -2.52 7.31
CA LEU A 191 -4.92 -2.60 8.74
C LEU A 191 -5.96 -1.55 9.16
N PHE A 192 -5.87 -0.34 8.59
CA PHE A 192 -6.78 0.76 8.90
C PHE A 192 -7.78 1.03 7.77
N HIS A 193 -7.89 0.12 6.80
CA HIS A 193 -8.86 0.23 5.72
C HIS A 193 -10.24 -0.16 6.25
N ILE A 194 -11.23 0.65 5.93
CA ILE A 194 -12.63 0.37 6.24
C ILE A 194 -13.32 0.28 4.90
N PRO A 195 -13.76 -0.92 4.48
CA PRO A 195 -14.51 -1.10 3.24
C PRO A 195 -15.68 -0.14 3.19
N ARG A 196 -15.89 0.53 2.04
CA ARG A 196 -17.02 1.45 1.86
C ARG A 196 -18.08 0.81 0.97
N GLN A 197 -19.21 0.50 1.60
CA GLN A 197 -20.60 0.66 1.15
C GLN A 197 -21.48 0.39 2.40
N ASP A 198 -22.24 1.39 2.86
CA ASP A 198 -23.29 1.31 3.89
C ASP A 198 -22.95 0.73 5.29
N THR A 199 -21.69 0.83 5.70
CA THR A 199 -21.29 0.35 7.03
C THR A 199 -21.82 1.26 8.16
N PRO A 200 -22.59 0.72 9.14
CA PRO A 200 -23.05 1.50 10.28
C PRO A 200 -21.88 2.12 11.07
N SER A 201 -22.14 3.27 11.69
CA SER A 201 -21.14 3.97 12.51
C SER A 201 -20.61 3.12 13.67
N ALA A 202 -21.45 2.23 14.23
CA ALA A 202 -21.06 1.25 15.24
C ALA A 202 -19.98 0.29 14.73
N HIS A 203 -20.21 -0.35 13.58
CA HIS A 203 -19.23 -1.26 12.98
C HIS A 203 -17.93 -0.53 12.59
N CYS A 204 -18.02 0.71 12.10
CA CYS A 204 -16.82 1.52 11.86
C CYS A 204 -16.01 1.77 13.14
N ARG A 205 -16.65 1.90 14.30
CA ARG A 205 -15.96 2.04 15.59
C ARG A 205 -15.30 0.73 16.02
N GLU A 206 -15.99 -0.40 15.85
CA GLU A 206 -15.46 -1.74 16.14
C GLU A 206 -14.22 -2.05 15.30
N VAL A 207 -14.29 -1.87 13.98
CA VAL A 207 -13.16 -2.10 13.07
C VAL A 207 -11.97 -1.21 13.44
N ARG A 208 -12.22 0.06 13.80
CA ARG A 208 -11.15 0.96 14.26
C ARG A 208 -10.56 0.51 15.60
N ALA A 209 -11.38 0.07 16.54
CA ALA A 209 -10.93 -0.42 17.84
C ALA A 209 -10.07 -1.68 17.68
N ALA A 210 -10.51 -2.64 16.88
CA ALA A 210 -9.77 -3.85 16.56
C ALA A 210 -8.42 -3.54 15.88
N ALA A 211 -8.41 -2.63 14.89
CA ALA A 211 -7.18 -2.20 14.24
C ALA A 211 -6.20 -1.52 15.20
N MET A 212 -6.70 -0.70 16.14
CA MET A 212 -5.88 -0.05 17.16
C MET A 212 -5.36 -1.03 18.21
N GLN A 213 -6.16 -2.02 18.59
CA GLN A 213 -5.74 -3.09 19.50
C GLN A 213 -4.61 -3.91 18.86
N MET A 214 -4.80 -4.37 17.62
CA MET A 214 -3.77 -5.10 16.89
C MET A 214 -2.48 -4.27 16.75
N TRP A 215 -2.60 -2.98 16.43
CA TRP A 215 -1.44 -2.08 16.41
C TRP A 215 -0.75 -1.99 17.77
N SER A 216 -1.50 -1.90 18.86
CA SER A 216 -0.95 -1.80 20.20
C SER A 216 -0.19 -3.05 20.59
N GLU A 217 -0.71 -4.24 20.25
CA GLU A 217 -0.02 -5.51 20.49
C GLU A 217 1.29 -5.61 19.69
N ILE A 218 1.28 -5.25 18.40
CA ILE A 218 2.46 -5.28 17.51
C ILE A 218 3.50 -4.25 17.95
N ALA A 219 3.05 -3.05 18.33
CA ALA A 219 3.94 -2.01 18.82
C ALA A 219 4.37 -2.26 20.28
N HIS A 220 3.83 -3.28 20.96
CA HIS A 220 3.99 -3.55 22.38
C HIS A 220 3.68 -2.32 23.26
N LEU A 221 2.58 -1.62 22.98
CA LEU A 221 2.13 -0.40 23.67
C LEU A 221 1.34 -0.68 24.95
#